data_AF-A0A0F8VTR9-F1
#
_entry.id   AF-A0A0F8VTR9-F1
#
_cell.length_a   1.000
_cell.length_b   1.000
_cell.length_c   1.000
_cell.angle_alpha   90.00
_cell.angle_beta   90.00
_cell.angle_gamma   90.00
#
_symmetry.space_group_name_H-M   'P 1'
#
loop_
_entity.id
_entity.type
_entity.pdbx_description
1 polymer ?
#
loop_
_entity_poly.entity_id
_entity_poly.type
_entity_poly.pdbx_seq_one_letter_code
_entity_poly.pdbx_strand_id
1 'polypeptide(L)'
;MNLEQKMVLRFHQTFGILVNKKPTIIPDEIVKLREDLILEELDELVVNSLFNPDLTDIADALGDLLYVVYGTAVSFGIDMEPIFKEIHRDRCKEHGRCCW
;
A
#
# COMPACT_ATOMS: atom_id res chain seq x y z
N MET A 1 9.57 9.04 -2.80
CA MET A 1 8.49 8.62 -1.88
C MET A 1 7.50 9.75 -1.81
N ASN A 2 6.25 9.43 -2.09
CA ASN A 2 5.13 10.35 -1.94
C ASN A 2 4.88 10.67 -0.45
N LEU A 3 3.89 11.53 -0.19
CA LEU A 3 3.64 12.02 1.15
C LEU A 3 3.11 10.91 2.06
N GLU A 4 2.23 10.08 1.52
CA GLU A 4 1.52 9.00 2.20
C GLU A 4 2.52 7.94 2.68
N GLN A 5 3.44 7.50 1.82
CA GLN A 5 4.47 6.54 2.20
C GLN A 5 5.42 7.11 3.27
N LYS A 6 5.70 8.42 3.26
CA LYS A 6 6.52 9.06 4.31
C LYS A 6 5.82 9.07 5.67
N MET A 7 4.49 9.19 5.71
CA MET A 7 3.72 9.08 6.95
C MET A 7 3.88 7.68 7.56
N VAL A 8 3.74 6.64 6.74
CA VAL A 8 3.91 5.24 7.18
C VAL A 8 5.36 4.94 7.59
N LEU A 9 6.34 5.48 6.85
CA LEU A 9 7.76 5.39 7.22
C LEU A 9 8.00 5.96 8.62
N ARG A 10 7.46 7.14 8.91
CA ARG A 10 7.58 7.78 10.23
C ARG A 10 6.90 6.94 11.32
N PHE A 11 5.74 6.35 11.03
CA PHE A 11 5.05 5.43 11.93
C PHE A 11 5.96 4.23 12.25
N HIS A 12 6.51 3.53 11.25
CA HIS A 12 7.42 2.40 11.50
C HIS A 12 8.65 2.78 12.32
N GLN A 13 9.27 3.93 12.01
CA GLN A 13 10.41 4.44 12.77
C GLN A 13 10.07 4.72 14.23
N THR A 14 8.86 5.21 14.49
CA THR A 14 8.38 5.55 15.85
C THR A 14 8.15 4.28 16.67
N PHE A 15 7.59 3.24 16.06
CA PHE A 15 7.20 2.00 16.74
C PHE A 15 8.21 0.86 16.60
N GLY A 16 9.38 1.11 16.01
CA GLY A 16 10.44 0.10 15.86
C GLY A 16 10.08 -1.03 14.88
N ILE A 17 9.15 -0.79 13.96
CA ILE A 17 8.77 -1.74 12.91
C ILE A 17 9.86 -1.74 11.82
N LEU A 18 10.11 -2.89 11.20
CA LEU A 18 11.17 -3.05 10.19
C LEU A 18 11.07 -2.00 9.08
N VAL A 19 12.17 -1.28 8.87
CA VAL A 19 12.39 -0.29 7.80
C VAL A 19 13.68 -0.64 7.07
N ASN A 20 13.63 -0.71 5.75
CA ASN A 20 14.81 -0.79 4.90
C ASN A 20 14.99 0.50 4.10
N LYS A 21 16.23 0.97 3.94
CA LYS A 21 16.55 2.20 3.18
C LYS A 21 16.71 1.96 1.68
N LYS A 22 16.84 0.70 1.28
CA LYS A 22 16.99 0.23 -0.10
C LYS A 22 16.19 -1.06 -0.26
N PRO A 23 15.83 -1.45 -1.49
CA PRO A 23 15.17 -2.71 -1.75
C PRO A 23 15.92 -3.88 -1.11
N THR A 24 15.24 -4.61 -0.24
CA THR A 24 15.82 -5.66 0.59
C THR A 24 14.83 -6.81 0.74
N ILE A 25 15.31 -8.05 0.54
CA ILE A 25 14.54 -9.24 0.92
C ILE A 25 14.50 -9.33 2.45
N ILE A 26 13.30 -9.41 3.01
CA ILE A 26 13.06 -9.45 4.45
C ILE A 26 12.80 -10.89 4.92
N PRO A 27 12.92 -11.19 6.23
CA PRO A 27 12.64 -12.52 6.76
C PRO A 27 11.20 -12.99 6.51
N ASP A 28 11.02 -14.29 6.32
CA ASP A 28 9.72 -14.90 5.97
C ASP A 28 8.64 -14.62 7.01
N GLU A 29 8.98 -14.56 8.30
CA GLU A 29 8.01 -14.22 9.34
C GLU A 29 7.44 -12.81 9.18
N ILE A 30 8.25 -11.87 8.66
CA ILE A 30 7.81 -10.50 8.41
C ILE A 30 7.02 -10.44 7.09
N VAL A 31 7.42 -11.21 6.07
CA VAL A 31 6.63 -11.36 4.84
C VAL A 31 5.24 -11.86 5.17
N LYS A 32 5.14 -12.89 6.02
CA LYS A 32 3.87 -13.48 6.43
C LYS A 32 2.99 -12.47 7.16
N LEU A 33 3.55 -11.74 8.13
CA LEU A 33 2.82 -10.68 8.82
C LEU A 33 2.29 -9.61 7.84
N ARG A 34 3.09 -9.20 6.85
CA ARG A 34 2.66 -8.22 5.84
C ARG A 34 1.58 -8.74 4.92
N GLU A 35 1.67 -10.00 4.53
CA GLU A 35 0.62 -10.68 3.77
C GLU A 35 -0.69 -10.73 4.55
N ASP A 36 -0.64 -11.16 5.81
CA ASP A 36 -1.83 -11.31 6.65
C ASP A 36 -2.56 -9.96 6.85
N LEU A 37 -1.81 -8.88 7.11
CA LEU A 37 -2.38 -7.53 7.22
C LEU A 37 -3.03 -7.06 5.91
N ILE A 38 -2.44 -7.34 4.75
CA ILE A 38 -3.05 -6.96 3.46
C ILE A 38 -4.34 -7.74 3.20
N LEU A 39 -4.36 -9.03 3.54
CA LEU A 39 -5.53 -9.87 3.35
C LEU A 39 -6.67 -9.46 4.27
N GLU A 40 -6.38 -9.09 5.52
CA GLU A 40 -7.36 -8.56 6.48
C GLU A 40 -8.07 -7.31 5.93
N GLU A 41 -7.32 -6.27 5.55
CA GLU A 41 -7.93 -5.03 5.03
C GLU A 41 -8.66 -5.24 3.68
N LEU A 42 -8.19 -6.18 2.87
CA LEU A 42 -8.88 -6.56 1.63
C LEU A 42 -10.23 -7.22 1.93
N ASP A 43 -10.28 -8.14 2.89
CA ASP A 43 -11.52 -8.81 3.29
C ASP A 43 -12.52 -7.79 3.85
N GLU A 44 -12.07 -6.81 4.63
CA GLU A 44 -12.92 -5.71 5.12
C GLU A 44 -13.50 -4.88 3.96
N LEU A 45 -12.67 -4.49 2.99
CA LEU A 45 -13.14 -3.78 1.79
C LEU A 45 -14.19 -4.59 1.01
N VAL A 46 -14.00 -5.89 0.87
CA VAL A 46 -14.94 -6.79 0.20
C VAL A 46 -16.26 -6.87 0.97
N VAL A 47 -16.21 -7.00 2.30
CA VAL A 47 -17.42 -7.06 3.14
C VAL A 47 -18.21 -5.75 3.05
N ASN A 48 -17.53 -4.62 3.19
CA ASN A 48 -18.15 -3.29 3.15
C ASN A 48 -18.72 -2.97 1.76
N SER A 49 -18.08 -3.41 0.68
CA SER A 49 -18.60 -3.17 -0.68
C SER A 49 -19.76 -4.08 -1.09
N LEU A 50 -19.79 -5.34 -0.64
CA LEU A 50 -20.76 -6.33 -1.08
C LEU A 50 -22.03 -6.39 -0.21
N PHE A 51 -21.89 -6.24 1.11
CA PHE A 51 -22.99 -6.53 2.04
C PHE A 51 -23.56 -5.29 2.71
N ASN A 52 -22.78 -4.22 2.84
CA ASN A 52 -23.21 -2.96 3.45
C ASN A 52 -22.56 -1.75 2.74
N PRO A 53 -22.97 -1.44 1.49
CA PRO A 53 -22.32 -0.40 0.70
C PRO A 53 -22.60 1.01 1.25
N ASP A 54 -21.83 1.39 2.27
CA ASP A 54 -21.69 2.75 2.76
C ASP A 54 -20.36 3.33 2.26
N LEU A 55 -20.42 4.54 1.69
CA LEU A 55 -19.23 5.16 1.10
C LEU A 55 -18.18 5.54 2.15
N THR A 56 -18.57 5.76 3.39
CA THR A 56 -17.66 6.04 4.50
C THR A 56 -16.87 4.79 4.83
N ASP A 57 -17.55 3.66 5.03
CA ASP A 57 -16.94 2.38 5.37
C ASP A 57 -16.05 1.85 4.23
N ILE A 58 -16.45 2.08 2.98
CA ILE A 58 -15.62 1.76 1.80
C ILE A 58 -14.37 2.65 1.74
N ALA A 59 -14.50 3.95 2.03
CA ALA A 59 -13.37 4.87 2.01
C ALA A 59 -12.36 4.56 3.12
N ASP A 60 -12.84 4.15 4.30
CA ASP A 60 -12.02 3.72 5.43
C ASP A 60 -11.19 2.49 5.05
N ALA A 61 -11.84 1.42 4.60
CA ALA A 61 -11.17 0.19 4.19
C ALA A 61 -10.19 0.39 3.01
N LEU A 62 -10.51 1.29 2.05
CA LEU A 62 -9.55 1.68 1.00
C LEU A 62 -8.32 2.39 1.58
N GLY A 63 -8.52 3.24 2.59
CA GLY A 63 -7.46 3.94 3.30
C GLY A 63 -6.55 2.97 4.05
N ASP A 64 -7.13 2.05 4.80
CA ASP A 64 -6.40 1.05 5.59
C ASP A 64 -5.62 0.08 4.70
N LEU A 65 -6.22 -0.38 3.60
CA LEU A 65 -5.54 -1.19 2.59
C LEU A 65 -4.32 -0.44 2.00
N LEU A 66 -4.46 0.84 1.65
CA LEU A 66 -3.32 1.64 1.20
C LEU A 66 -2.24 1.76 2.28
N TYR A 67 -2.64 1.93 3.54
CA TYR A 67 -1.73 2.06 4.67
C TYR A 67 -0.87 0.81 4.88
N VAL A 68 -1.48 -0.38 4.86
CA VAL A 68 -0.76 -1.66 5.01
C VAL A 68 0.11 -1.98 3.79
N VAL A 69 -0.33 -1.60 2.58
CA VAL A 69 0.48 -1.72 1.35
C VAL A 69 1.73 -0.83 1.42
N TYR A 70 1.59 0.43 1.84
CA TYR A 70 2.75 1.29 2.06
C TYR A 70 3.65 0.78 3.19
N GLY A 71 3.08 0.19 4.25
CA GLY A 71 3.85 -0.46 5.31
C GLY A 71 4.72 -1.58 4.78
N THR A 72 4.15 -2.42 3.92
CA THR A 72 4.90 -3.46 3.20
C THR A 72 6.04 -2.86 2.38
N ALA A 73 5.76 -1.85 1.56
CA ALA A 73 6.81 -1.18 0.77
C ALA A 73 7.93 -0.58 1.64
N VAL A 74 7.61 0.02 2.78
CA VAL A 74 8.59 0.53 3.75
C VAL A 74 9.45 -0.59 4.34
N SER A 75 8.85 -1.73 4.70
CA SER A 75 9.60 -2.87 5.21
C SER A 75 10.55 -3.46 4.16
N PHE A 76 10.15 -3.52 2.89
CA PHE A 76 11.04 -3.91 1.79
C PHE A 76 12.01 -2.80 1.35
N GLY A 77 11.81 -1.55 1.77
CA GLY A 77 12.63 -0.41 1.36
C GLY A 77 12.43 0.02 -0.09
N ILE A 78 11.22 -0.15 -0.62
CA ILE A 78 10.84 0.19 -2.00
C ILE A 78 10.16 1.55 -2.00
N ASP A 79 10.65 2.48 -2.83
CA ASP A 79 9.99 3.76 -3.07
C ASP A 79 8.86 3.58 -4.09
N MET A 80 7.60 3.72 -3.64
CA MET A 80 6.44 3.46 -4.49
C MET A 80 6.13 4.58 -5.47
N GLU A 81 6.63 5.80 -5.23
CA GLU A 81 6.32 6.95 -6.09
C GLU A 81 6.79 6.77 -7.55
N PRO A 82 8.07 6.45 -7.83
CA PRO A 82 8.50 6.21 -9.20
C PRO A 82 7.83 4.97 -9.81
N ILE A 83 7.57 3.93 -9.02
CA ILE A 83 6.91 2.69 -9.47
C ILE A 83 5.47 2.96 -9.90
N PHE A 84 4.70 3.71 -9.11
CA PHE A 84 3.33 4.06 -9.43
C PHE A 84 3.26 4.95 -10.67
N LYS A 85 4.15 5.95 -10.79
CA LYS A 85 4.25 6.81 -11.99
C LYS A 85 4.50 5.99 -13.25
N GLU A 86 5.37 5.01 -13.16
CA GLU A 86 5.68 4.09 -14.26
C GLU A 86 4.45 3.24 -14.66
N ILE A 87 3.80 2.60 -13.68
CA ILE A 87 2.59 1.80 -13.89
C ILE A 87 1.49 2.65 -14.52
N HIS A 88 1.26 3.86 -14.00
CA HIS A 88 0.25 4.78 -14.52
C HIS A 88 0.53 5.17 -15.97
N ARG A 89 1.79 5.51 -16.29
CA ARG A 89 2.21 5.83 -17.65
C ARG A 89 1.92 4.69 -18.62
N ASP A 90 2.20 3.45 -18.23
CA ASP A 90 1.97 2.30 -19.10
C ASP A 90 0.48 1.99 -19.27
N ARG A 91 -0.35 2.16 -18.22
CA ARG A 91 -1.82 2.08 -18.34
C ARG A 91 -2.39 3.14 -19.27
N CYS A 92 -1.87 4.37 -19.22
CA CYS A 92 -2.25 5.45 -20.12
C CYS A 92 -1.90 5.14 -21.59
N LYS A 93 -0.71 4.56 -21.85
CA LYS A 93 -0.31 4.13 -23.20
C LYS A 93 -1.25 3.04 -23.73
N GLU A 94 -1.55 2.05 -22.90
CA GLU A 94 -2.42 0.92 -23.24
C GLU A 94 -3.83 1.36 -23.67
N HIS A 95 -4.40 2.38 -23.00
CA HIS A 95 -5.79 2.81 -23.22
C HIS A 95 -5.93 4.10 -24.06
N GLY A 96 -4.83 4.63 -24.61
CA GLY A 96 -4.84 5.75 -25.56
C GLY A 96 -5.39 7.08 -25.02
N ARG A 97 -5.51 7.25 -23.70
CA ARG A 97 -6.14 8.42 -23.07
C ARG A 97 -5.42 8.89 -21.81
N CYS A 98 -4.31 9.60 -21.98
CA CYS A 98 -3.82 10.60 -21.03
C CYS A 98 -2.98 11.61 -21.84
N CYS A 99 -3.55 12.78 -22.16
CA CYS A 99 -2.75 13.94 -22.58
C CYS A 99 -2.16 14.57 -21.31
N TRP A 100 -0.85 14.85 -21.36
CA TRP A 100 -0.10 15.49 -20.28
C TRP A 100 -0.48 16.96 -20.14
#